data_AF-A0A7W7ZJV8-F1
#
_entry.id   AF-A0A7W7ZJV8-F1
#
_cell.length_a   1.000
_cell.length_b   1.000
_cell.length_c   1.000
_cell.angle_alpha   90.00
_cell.angle_beta   90.00
_cell.angle_gamma   90.00
#
_symmetry.space_group_name_H-M   'P 1'
#
loop_
_entity.id
_entity.type
_entity.pdbx_description
1 polymer ?
#
loop_
_entity_poly.entity_id
_entity_poly.type
_entity_poly.pdbx_seq_one_letter_code
_entity_poly.pdbx_strand_id
1 'polypeptide(L)'
;MRFKFAFNKTIRGTLRVSATAVGGSDHVLSIYDNDEAFVRLLELAELDPGTMSSLKGSAELAFGSPRTPACCEEVELTEEQLTVLRLSDARRLYA
;
A
#
# COMPACT_ATOMS: atom_id res chain seq x y z
N MET A 1 -1.83 -4.56 -14.53
CA MET A 1 -2.19 -5.75 -13.73
C MET A 1 -3.00 -5.29 -12.52
N ARG A 2 -4.06 -6.01 -12.14
CA ARG A 2 -4.96 -5.58 -11.06
C ARG A 2 -4.49 -6.11 -9.70
N PHE A 3 -4.42 -5.23 -8.71
CA PHE A 3 -3.99 -5.52 -7.35
C PHE A 3 -5.06 -5.13 -6.35
N LYS A 4 -5.29 -6.01 -5.38
CA LYS A 4 -6.09 -5.74 -4.20
C LYS A 4 -5.18 -5.29 -3.07
N PHE A 5 -5.27 -4.02 -2.72
CA PHE A 5 -4.65 -3.44 -1.56
C PHE A 5 -5.52 -3.65 -0.34
N ALA A 6 -4.91 -3.94 0.79
CA ALA A 6 -5.54 -4.05 2.09
C ALA A 6 -4.74 -3.25 3.10
N PHE A 7 -5.43 -2.37 3.83
CA PHE A 7 -4.82 -1.41 4.73
C PHE A 7 -5.22 -1.69 6.17
N ASN A 8 -4.26 -1.55 7.09
CA ASN A 8 -4.52 -1.65 8.52
C ASN A 8 -3.60 -0.72 9.27
N LYS A 9 -4.18 0.20 10.04
CA LYS A 9 -3.45 1.19 10.83
C LYS A 9 -3.66 0.95 12.31
N THR A 10 -2.54 0.89 13.03
CA THR A 10 -2.55 0.77 14.49
C THR A 10 -2.86 2.11 15.15
N ILE A 11 -3.27 2.09 16.42
CA ILE A 11 -3.46 3.31 17.24
C ILE A 11 -2.20 4.17 17.39
N ARG A 12 -1.02 3.61 17.10
CA ARG A 12 0.27 4.31 17.16
C ARG A 12 0.63 5.02 15.84
N GLY A 13 -0.21 4.91 14.81
CA GLY A 13 0.01 5.50 13.50
C GLY A 13 0.79 4.63 12.51
N THR A 14 1.28 3.45 12.93
CA THR A 14 1.90 2.49 12.01
C THR A 14 0.87 1.94 11.03
N LEU A 15 1.15 2.05 9.74
CA LEU A 15 0.31 1.61 8.63
C LEU A 15 0.87 0.34 8.00
N ARG A 16 0.11 -0.74 8.03
CA ARG A 16 0.38 -1.97 7.31
C ARG A 16 -0.40 -1.97 6.01
N VAL A 17 0.28 -2.24 4.90
CA VAL A 17 -0.30 -2.32 3.56
C VAL A 17 0.08 -3.66 2.96
N SER A 18 -0.89 -4.41 2.46
CA SER A 18 -0.63 -5.59 1.64
C SER A 18 -1.27 -5.44 0.28
N ALA A 19 -0.55 -5.78 -0.78
CA ALA A 19 -1.05 -5.80 -2.15
C ALA A 19 -1.03 -7.23 -2.68
N THR A 20 -2.15 -7.73 -3.17
CA THR A 20 -2.26 -9.07 -3.75
C THR A 20 -2.77 -9.00 -5.17
N ALA A 21 -2.09 -9.67 -6.10
CA ALA A 21 -2.49 -9.76 -7.48
C ALA A 21 -3.85 -10.47 -7.64
N VAL A 22 -4.78 -9.86 -8.38
CA VAL A 22 -6.04 -10.52 -8.73
C VAL A 22 -5.75 -11.55 -9.82
N GLY A 23 -5.94 -12.84 -9.51
CA GLY A 23 -5.70 -13.94 -10.45
C GLY A 23 -4.23 -14.36 -10.58
N GLY A 24 -3.35 -13.89 -9.69
CA GLY A 24 -1.93 -14.27 -9.62
C GLY A 24 -1.50 -14.69 -8.22
N SER A 25 -0.23 -15.08 -8.06
CA SER A 25 0.38 -15.44 -6.77
C SER A 25 1.19 -14.30 -6.13
N ASP A 26 1.31 -13.16 -6.82
CA ASP A 26 2.12 -12.05 -6.35
C ASP A 26 1.47 -11.39 -5.13
N HIS A 27 2.23 -11.34 -4.05
CA HIS A 27 1.83 -10.73 -2.78
C HIS A 27 2.98 -9.88 -2.24
N VAL A 28 2.67 -8.64 -1.87
CA VAL A 28 3.61 -7.70 -1.26
C VAL A 28 3.02 -7.27 0.08
N LEU A 29 3.85 -7.21 1.11
CA LEU A 29 3.46 -6.77 2.44
C LEU A 29 4.48 -5.76 2.96
N SER A 30 4.00 -4.55 3.21
CA SER A 30 4.79 -3.44 3.71
C SER A 30 4.23 -2.93 5.03
N ILE A 31 5.13 -2.43 5.88
CA ILE A 31 4.77 -1.71 7.11
C ILE A 31 5.45 -0.35 7.04
N TYR A 32 4.69 0.71 7.25
CA TYR A 32 5.12 2.10 7.25
C TYR A 32 4.92 2.71 8.64
N ASP A 33 5.83 3.59 9.04
CA ASP A 33 5.79 4.17 10.38
C ASP A 33 4.67 5.22 10.53
N ASN A 34 4.25 5.79 9.41
CA ASN A 34 3.16 6.75 9.29
C ASN A 34 2.60 6.77 7.86
N ASP A 35 1.52 7.51 7.66
CA ASP A 35 0.85 7.67 6.36
C ASP A 35 1.71 8.41 5.34
N GLU A 36 2.48 9.41 5.77
CA GLU A 36 3.32 10.22 4.89
C GLU A 36 4.38 9.37 4.15
N ALA A 37 4.96 8.38 4.83
CA ALA A 37 5.93 7.47 4.21
C ALA A 37 5.31 6.66 3.07
N PHE A 38 4.05 6.24 3.22
CA PHE A 38 3.30 5.57 2.16
C PHE A 38 2.92 6.54 1.04
N VAL A 39 2.43 7.75 1.38
CA VAL A 39 2.04 8.76 0.38
C VAL A 39 3.23 9.16 -0.51
N ARG A 40 4.42 9.39 0.06
CA ARG A 40 5.62 9.68 -0.72
C ARG A 40 5.98 8.57 -1.70
N LEU A 41 5.71 7.31 -1.34
CA LEU A 41 5.94 6.18 -2.23
C LEU A 41 4.95 6.18 -3.39
N LEU A 42 3.68 6.52 -3.14
CA LEU A 42 2.68 6.68 -4.20
C LEU A 42 3.05 7.81 -5.18
N GLU A 43 3.58 8.92 -4.66
CA GLU A 43 4.09 10.03 -5.47
C GLU A 43 5.24 9.58 -6.38
N LEU A 44 6.17 8.78 -5.85
CA LEU A 44 7.28 8.21 -6.63
C LEU A 44 6.84 7.17 -7.66
N ALA A 45 5.70 6.51 -7.45
CA ALA A 45 5.15 5.55 -8.39
C ALA A 45 4.41 6.23 -9.56
N GLU A 46 4.29 7.57 -9.59
CA GLU A 46 3.65 8.30 -10.68
C GLU A 46 2.26 7.74 -11.04
N LEU A 47 1.46 7.43 -10.00
CA LEU A 47 0.11 6.91 -10.18
C LEU A 47 -0.81 7.98 -10.78
N ASP A 48 -1.86 7.55 -11.49
CA ASP A 48 -2.88 8.49 -11.91
C ASP A 48 -3.56 9.13 -10.69
N PRO A 49 -4.08 10.37 -10.80
CA PRO A 49 -4.66 11.09 -9.67
C PRO A 49 -5.83 10.37 -8.99
N GLY A 50 -6.60 9.57 -9.75
CA GLY A 50 -7.74 8.82 -9.22
C GLY A 50 -7.28 7.67 -8.33
N THR A 51 -6.34 6.86 -8.82
CA THR A 51 -5.72 5.77 -8.06
C THR A 51 -4.98 6.31 -6.83
N MET A 52 -4.21 7.39 -7.01
CA MET A 52 -3.50 8.03 -5.90
C MET A 52 -4.45 8.50 -4.80
N SER A 53 -5.57 9.17 -5.18
CA SER A 53 -6.56 9.65 -4.22
C SER A 53 -7.27 8.50 -3.50
N SER A 54 -7.61 7.41 -4.20
CA SER A 54 -8.23 6.22 -3.59
C SER A 54 -7.29 5.58 -2.56
N LEU A 55 -6.05 5.30 -2.94
CA LEU A 55 -5.08 4.66 -2.04
C LEU A 55 -4.74 5.55 -0.84
N LYS A 56 -4.62 6.87 -1.05
CA LYS A 56 -4.39 7.83 0.04
C LYS A 56 -5.57 7.87 1.01
N GLY A 57 -6.81 7.99 0.49
CA GLY A 57 -8.01 7.99 1.32
C GLY A 57 -8.18 6.71 2.13
N SER A 58 -7.95 5.56 1.50
CA SER A 58 -7.99 4.27 2.18
C SER A 58 -6.89 4.13 3.24
N ALA A 59 -5.66 4.63 2.99
CA ALA A 59 -4.61 4.66 3.99
C ALA A 59 -4.97 5.56 5.19
N GLU A 60 -5.53 6.75 4.95
CA GLU A 60 -5.97 7.68 5.99
C GLU A 60 -7.05 7.07 6.91
N LEU A 61 -8.02 6.38 6.31
CA LEU A 61 -9.18 5.80 7.00
C LEU A 61 -8.95 4.39 7.58
N ALA A 62 -7.79 3.78 7.35
CA ALA A 62 -7.52 2.38 7.69
C ALA A 62 -7.38 2.05 9.20
N PHE A 63 -7.94 2.84 10.10
CA PHE A 63 -7.96 2.51 11.53
C PHE A 63 -8.86 1.30 11.78
N GLY A 64 -8.31 0.24 12.34
CA GLY A 64 -9.07 -0.98 12.58
C GLY A 64 -8.39 -1.96 13.54
N SER A 65 -9.06 -3.09 13.75
CA SER A 65 -8.48 -4.20 14.52
C SER A 65 -7.22 -4.71 13.81
N PRO A 66 -6.11 -5.00 14.52
CA PRO A 66 -4.86 -5.50 13.90
C PRO A 66 -5.01 -6.78 13.07
N ARG A 67 -6.13 -7.49 13.23
CA ARG A 67 -6.41 -8.79 12.59
C ARG A 67 -7.30 -8.69 11.35
N THR A 68 -7.91 -7.54 11.09
CA THR A 68 -8.86 -7.36 9.99
C THR A 68 -8.47 -6.12 9.20
N PRO A 69 -8.26 -6.19 7.88
CA PRO A 69 -8.05 -5.00 7.08
C PRO A 69 -9.24 -4.05 7.25
N ALA A 70 -8.95 -2.79 7.55
CA ALA A 70 -9.97 -1.77 7.76
C ALA A 70 -10.54 -1.28 6.43
N CYS A 71 -9.70 -1.20 5.40
CA CYS A 71 -10.06 -0.79 4.05
C CYS A 71 -9.39 -1.71 3.02
N CYS A 72 -10.05 -1.89 1.88
CA CYS A 72 -9.51 -2.61 0.74
C CYS A 72 -9.81 -1.82 -0.54
N GLU A 73 -8.81 -1.69 -1.40
CA GLU A 73 -8.94 -1.01 -2.70
C GLU A 73 -8.45 -1.93 -3.80
N GLU A 74 -9.12 -1.93 -4.94
CA GLU A 74 -8.63 -2.61 -6.14
C GLU A 74 -8.18 -1.58 -7.16
N VAL A 75 -6.91 -1.66 -7.56
CA VAL A 75 -6.28 -0.69 -8.47
C VAL A 75 -5.51 -1.41 -9.56
N GLU A 76 -5.34 -0.75 -10.70
CA GLU A 76 -4.52 -1.25 -11.79
C GLU A 76 -3.15 -0.59 -11.74
N LEU A 77 -2.10 -1.41 -11.76
CA LEU A 77 -0.71 -0.96 -11.73
C LEU A 77 0.08 -1.52 -12.92
N THR A 78 1.05 -0.74 -13.41
CA THR A 78 2.09 -1.23 -14.32
C THR A 78 3.17 -2.01 -13.55
N GLU A 79 4.03 -2.74 -14.27
CA GLU A 79 5.15 -3.44 -13.64
C GLU A 79 6.18 -2.48 -13.03
N GLU A 80 6.37 -1.30 -13.62
CA GLU A 80 7.26 -0.27 -13.05
C GLU A 80 6.72 0.28 -11.74
N GLN A 81 5.42 0.60 -11.69
CA GLN A 81 4.73 1.08 -10.48
C GLN A 81 4.81 0.05 -9.36
N LEU A 82 4.57 -1.22 -9.69
CA LEU A 82 4.71 -2.33 -8.74
C LEU A 82 6.14 -2.48 -8.23
N THR A 83 7.13 -2.28 -9.10
CA THR A 83 8.55 -2.36 -8.72
C THR A 83 8.92 -1.25 -7.73
N VAL A 84 8.46 -0.01 -7.95
CA VAL A 84 8.65 1.09 -6.99
C VAL A 84 8.04 0.74 -5.63
N LEU A 85 6.81 0.21 -5.64
CA LEU A 85 6.12 -0.21 -4.41
C LEU A 85 6.81 -1.37 -3.68
N ARG A 86 7.50 -2.26 -4.40
CA ARG A 86 8.29 -3.37 -3.82
C ARG A 86 9.63 -2.93 -3.25
N LEU A 87 10.28 -1.93 -3.86
CA LEU A 87 11.62 -1.47 -3.49
C LEU A 87 11.67 -0.75 -2.12
N SER A 88 10.55 -0.19 -1.65
CA SER A 88 10.44 0.37 -0.30
C SER A 88 10.59 -0.69 0.78
N ASP A 89 10.04 -1.89 0.58
CA ASP A 89 10.15 -3.02 1.52
C ASP A 89 11.58 -3.54 1.60
N ALA A 90 12.28 -3.61 0.47
CA ALA A 90 13.67 -4.04 0.43
C ALA A 90 14.58 -3.10 1.23
N ARG A 91 14.35 -1.77 1.19
CA ARG A 91 15.15 -0.81 1.95
C ARG A 91 15.00 -0.95 3.47
N ARG A 92 13.88 -1.48 3.98
CA ARG A 92 13.70 -1.73 5.42
C ARG A 92 14.36 -3.03 5.91
N LEU A 93 14.58 -4.00 5.02
CA LEU A 93 15.24 -5.27 5.38
C LEU A 93 16.78 -5.16 5.42
N TYR A 94 17.34 -4.11 4.82
CA TYR A 94 18.79 -3.88 4.72
C TYR A 94 19.27 -2.56 5.35
N ALA A 95 18.42 -1.87 6.13
CA ALA A 95 18.78 -0.68 6.91
C ALA A 95 18.80 -1.01 8.41
#